data_AF-A0AAW5BVW4-F1
#
_entry.id   AF-A0AAW5BVW4-F1
#
_cell.length_a   1.000
_cell.length_b   1.000
_cell.length_c   1.000
_cell.angle_alpha   90.00
_cell.angle_beta   90.00
_cell.angle_gamma   90.00
#
_symmetry.space_group_name_H-M   'P 1'
#
loop_
_entity.id
_entity.type
_entity.pdbx_description
1 polymer ?
#
loop_
_entity_poly.entity_id
_entity_poly.type
_entity_poly.pdbx_seq_one_letter_code
_entity_poly.pdbx_strand_id
1 'polypeptide(L)'
;MNKNDTNITFSSYLNDITIHFYEDVAFMESVGKKFGIDVNKDYFLAMSFLYPSDMIVSYEDKRALMELLTPIVLCGPLNKSIDSPQFMTCDKGTTLFLAAHTKEELSSASTRACDEALDLLKKNLPDVFIRIGIGTSENGLTGIERTYQNSLRAVNAGEKFKKERRVLDFIGMEIYSAINAMVLAHGQSLISTILLRLTEEEQTILGKYYKCKEQAPAVAAALHISQEEVQNALYRVKEKTGLDVNDTEDNFKLNFVMIAKRVLEKEKKRR
;
A
#
# COMPACT_ATOMS: atom_id res chain seq x y z
N MET A 1 -17.61 35.52 -0.03
CA MET A 1 -16.27 36.16 -0.10
C MET A 1 -15.60 35.63 -1.36
N ASN A 2 -15.44 36.46 -2.40
CA ASN A 2 -14.89 36.07 -3.70
C ASN A 2 -13.40 35.70 -3.55
N LYS A 3 -13.04 34.42 -3.74
CA LYS A 3 -11.66 34.01 -4.01
C LYS A 3 -11.35 34.36 -5.47
N ASN A 4 -10.99 35.61 -5.72
CA ASN A 4 -10.35 36.03 -6.97
C ASN A 4 -9.08 35.19 -7.20
N ASP A 5 -8.89 34.73 -8.44
CA ASP A 5 -7.71 34.06 -9.03
C ASP A 5 -6.40 34.14 -8.22
N THR A 6 -6.31 33.36 -7.14
CA THR A 6 -5.03 32.95 -6.56
C THR A 6 -4.43 31.92 -7.49
N ASN A 7 -3.13 32.02 -7.81
CA ASN A 7 -2.38 31.03 -8.60
C ASN A 7 -2.46 29.63 -7.94
N ILE A 8 -3.54 28.89 -8.19
CA ILE A 8 -3.68 27.50 -7.79
C ILE A 8 -2.63 26.74 -8.59
N THR A 9 -1.74 26.04 -7.90
CA THR A 9 -0.80 25.11 -8.54
C THR A 9 -1.49 23.77 -8.77
N PHE A 10 -1.02 22.99 -9.73
CA PHE A 10 -1.52 21.64 -9.98
C PHE A 10 -1.38 20.74 -8.75
N SER A 11 -0.28 20.85 -8.01
CA SER A 11 -0.09 20.16 -6.74
C SER A 11 -1.14 20.56 -5.69
N SER A 12 -1.46 21.85 -5.53
CA SER A 12 -2.49 22.28 -4.57
C SER A 12 -3.88 21.83 -5.01
N TYR A 13 -4.16 21.86 -6.31
CA TYR A 13 -5.40 21.35 -6.88
C TYR A 13 -5.62 19.85 -6.57
N LEU A 14 -4.60 19.03 -6.83
CA LEU A 14 -4.65 17.61 -6.50
C LEU A 14 -4.76 17.39 -4.98
N ASN A 15 -4.03 18.18 -4.18
CA ASN A 15 -4.12 18.10 -2.73
C ASN A 15 -5.55 18.34 -2.24
N ASP A 16 -6.16 19.45 -2.67
CA ASP A 16 -7.54 19.81 -2.31
C ASP A 16 -8.54 18.70 -2.68
N ILE A 17 -8.36 18.03 -3.84
CA ILE A 17 -9.17 16.87 -4.21
C ILE A 17 -8.96 15.71 -3.23
N THR A 18 -7.71 15.33 -2.95
CA THR A 18 -7.40 14.15 -2.13
C THR A 18 -7.82 14.27 -0.67
N ILE A 19 -7.91 15.49 -0.14
CA ILE A 19 -8.36 15.75 1.23
C ILE A 19 -9.83 16.18 1.29
N HIS A 20 -10.55 16.15 0.15
CA HIS A 20 -11.92 16.64 0.02
C HIS A 20 -12.11 18.09 0.50
N PHE A 21 -11.12 18.94 0.25
CA PHE A 21 -11.17 20.36 0.59
C PHE A 21 -11.70 21.19 -0.57
N TYR A 22 -12.92 20.87 -1.01
CA TYR A 22 -13.67 21.63 -2.01
C TYR A 22 -15.17 21.40 -1.82
N GLU A 23 -15.98 22.44 -2.05
CA GLU A 23 -17.44 22.36 -1.97
C GLU A 23 -18.10 22.40 -3.36
N ASP A 24 -17.44 23.05 -4.33
CA ASP A 24 -17.96 23.26 -5.67
C ASP A 24 -17.22 22.36 -6.68
N VAL A 25 -17.90 21.31 -7.12
CA VAL A 25 -17.41 20.37 -8.14
C VAL A 25 -17.17 21.07 -9.48
N ALA A 26 -18.09 21.95 -9.91
CA ALA A 26 -17.98 22.63 -11.20
C ALA A 26 -16.78 23.59 -11.21
N PHE A 27 -16.50 24.24 -10.08
CA PHE A 27 -15.28 25.01 -9.90
C PHE A 27 -14.03 24.12 -10.06
N MET A 28 -13.96 22.97 -9.38
CA MET A 28 -12.81 22.06 -9.48
C MET A 28 -12.61 21.50 -10.88
N GLU A 29 -13.68 21.20 -11.61
CA GLU A 29 -13.61 20.83 -13.02
C GLU A 29 -13.07 21.97 -13.89
N SER A 30 -13.49 23.21 -13.63
CA SER A 30 -12.99 24.39 -14.34
C SER A 30 -11.50 24.64 -14.09
N VAL A 31 -11.02 24.39 -12.87
CA VAL A 31 -9.60 24.47 -12.52
C VAL A 31 -8.80 23.39 -13.24
N GLY A 32 -9.30 22.14 -13.29
CA GLY A 32 -8.67 21.06 -14.06
C GLY A 32 -8.45 21.43 -15.53
N LYS A 33 -9.46 22.06 -16.16
CA LYS A 33 -9.36 22.55 -17.54
C LYS A 33 -8.28 23.61 -17.74
N LYS A 34 -7.99 24.45 -16.73
CA LYS A 34 -6.87 25.42 -16.79
C LYS A 34 -5.50 24.73 -16.92
N PHE A 35 -5.39 23.48 -16.45
CA PHE A 35 -4.19 22.65 -16.61
C PHE A 35 -4.21 21.76 -17.87
N GLY A 36 -5.20 21.93 -18.75
CA GLY A 36 -5.34 21.09 -19.94
C GLY A 36 -5.89 19.68 -19.64
N ILE A 37 -6.60 19.52 -18.51
CA ILE A 37 -7.16 18.25 -18.08
C ILE A 37 -8.70 18.33 -18.06
N ASP A 38 -9.35 17.35 -18.67
CA ASP A 38 -10.78 17.09 -18.51
C ASP A 38 -10.95 15.96 -17.49
N VAL A 39 -11.13 16.32 -16.21
CA VAL A 39 -11.18 15.35 -15.11
C VAL A 39 -12.23 14.25 -15.28
N ASN A 40 -13.29 14.50 -16.04
CA ASN A 40 -14.37 13.52 -16.26
C ASN A 40 -14.09 12.56 -17.42
N LYS A 41 -13.13 12.89 -18.29
CA LYS A 41 -12.75 12.05 -19.45
C LYS A 41 -11.37 11.46 -19.33
N ASP A 42 -10.44 12.21 -18.77
CA ASP A 42 -9.07 11.79 -18.57
C ASP A 42 -8.96 10.79 -17.43
N TYR A 43 -7.95 9.92 -17.54
CA TYR A 43 -7.63 8.92 -16.56
C TYR A 43 -6.45 9.36 -15.72
N PHE A 44 -6.52 9.06 -14.43
CA PHE A 44 -5.51 9.39 -13.42
C PHE A 44 -5.03 8.14 -12.72
N LEU A 45 -3.75 8.15 -12.35
CA LEU A 45 -3.15 7.14 -11.50
C LEU A 45 -2.16 7.79 -10.54
N ALA A 46 -2.29 7.50 -9.25
CA ALA A 46 -1.35 7.94 -8.24
C ALA A 46 -0.19 6.95 -8.07
N MET A 47 1.02 7.48 -7.93
CA MET A 47 2.24 6.76 -7.57
C MET A 47 2.83 7.37 -6.30
N SER A 48 2.73 6.65 -5.19
CA SER A 48 3.24 7.10 -3.89
C SER A 48 4.59 6.47 -3.57
N PHE A 49 5.56 7.33 -3.27
CA PHE A 49 6.93 6.96 -2.93
C PHE A 49 7.12 7.18 -1.43
N LEU A 50 7.17 6.09 -0.66
CA LEU A 50 7.17 6.15 0.80
C LEU A 50 8.43 5.52 1.39
N TYR A 51 9.04 6.25 2.31
CA TYR A 51 10.08 5.73 3.20
C TYR A 51 9.52 4.62 4.10
N PRO A 52 10.38 3.74 4.64
CA PRO A 52 9.99 2.77 5.66
C PRO A 52 9.24 3.43 6.84
N SER A 53 8.22 2.76 7.37
CA SER A 53 7.35 3.37 8.39
C SER A 53 8.06 3.64 9.73
N ASP A 54 9.14 2.93 10.01
CA ASP A 54 10.00 3.07 11.19
C ASP A 54 11.07 4.17 11.03
N MET A 55 11.21 4.77 9.85
CA MET A 55 12.12 5.87 9.60
C MET A 55 11.49 7.21 10.02
N ILE A 56 12.25 8.06 10.69
CA ILE A 56 11.90 9.47 10.88
C ILE A 56 12.25 10.20 9.59
N VAL A 57 11.29 10.93 9.02
CA VAL A 57 11.40 11.58 7.71
C VAL A 57 11.08 13.06 7.89
N SER A 58 12.05 13.93 7.62
CA SER A 58 11.87 15.38 7.71
C SER A 58 11.12 15.93 6.49
N TYR A 59 10.81 17.22 6.51
CA TYR A 59 10.30 17.89 5.32
C TYR A 59 11.38 18.00 4.22
N GLU A 60 12.64 18.24 4.59
CA GLU A 60 13.74 18.26 3.62
C GLU A 60 13.92 16.91 2.92
N ASP A 61 13.79 15.79 3.63
CA ASP A 61 13.87 14.45 3.02
C ASP A 61 12.81 14.27 1.93
N LYS A 62 11.56 14.66 2.21
CA LYS A 62 10.45 14.58 1.24
C LYS A 62 10.71 15.47 0.04
N ARG A 63 11.23 16.68 0.25
CA ARG A 63 11.57 17.61 -0.82
C ARG A 63 12.71 17.09 -1.69
N ALA A 64 13.77 16.55 -1.09
CA ALA A 64 14.88 15.94 -1.82
C ALA A 64 14.39 14.73 -2.66
N LEU A 65 13.47 13.93 -2.12
CA LEU A 65 12.84 12.84 -2.85
C LEU A 65 12.01 13.36 -4.05
N MET A 66 11.26 14.45 -3.89
CA MET A 66 10.54 15.09 -5.01
C MET A 66 11.48 15.59 -6.10
N GLU A 67 12.55 16.28 -5.72
CA GLU A 67 13.55 16.82 -6.64
C GLU A 67 14.23 15.67 -7.41
N LEU A 68 14.58 14.58 -6.72
CA LEU A 68 15.13 13.36 -7.33
C LEU A 68 14.17 12.74 -8.36
N LEU A 69 12.87 12.68 -8.03
CA LEU A 69 11.86 12.03 -8.87
C LEU A 69 11.27 12.95 -9.94
N THR A 70 11.60 14.24 -9.96
CA THR A 70 11.07 15.22 -10.93
C THR A 70 11.16 14.77 -12.40
N PRO A 71 12.23 14.09 -12.87
CA PRO A 71 12.31 13.63 -14.26
C PRO A 71 11.16 12.70 -14.67
N ILE A 72 10.60 11.90 -13.75
CA ILE A 72 9.59 10.88 -14.06
C ILE A 72 8.23 11.51 -14.44
N VAL A 73 8.01 12.79 -14.12
CA VAL A 73 6.79 13.53 -14.51
C VAL A 73 6.57 13.46 -16.02
N LEU A 74 7.66 13.49 -16.79
CA LEU A 74 7.64 13.42 -18.25
C LEU A 74 7.19 12.06 -18.78
N CYS A 75 7.01 11.04 -17.94
CA CYS A 75 6.41 9.77 -18.36
C CYS A 75 4.92 9.94 -18.69
N GLY A 76 4.22 10.83 -17.97
CA GLY A 76 2.78 11.07 -18.13
C GLY A 76 2.46 11.85 -19.40
N PRO A 77 1.56 11.37 -20.28
CA PRO A 77 1.21 12.05 -21.53
C PRO A 77 0.72 13.48 -21.33
N LEU A 78 -0.21 13.71 -20.40
CA LEU A 78 -0.74 15.05 -20.10
C LEU A 78 0.18 15.84 -19.19
N ASN A 79 0.90 15.16 -18.30
CA ASN A 79 1.83 15.77 -17.35
C ASN A 79 2.92 16.61 -18.02
N LYS A 80 3.39 16.22 -19.21
CA LYS A 80 4.40 16.96 -19.98
C LYS A 80 4.00 18.41 -20.31
N SER A 81 2.69 18.66 -20.43
CA SER A 81 2.14 19.96 -20.83
C SER A 81 1.82 20.86 -19.62
N ILE A 82 2.00 20.36 -18.39
CA ILE A 82 1.64 21.06 -17.16
C ILE A 82 2.88 21.75 -16.58
N ASP A 83 2.99 23.06 -16.79
CA ASP A 83 4.05 23.90 -16.24
C ASP A 83 3.71 24.37 -14.80
N SER A 84 3.59 23.39 -13.91
CA SER A 84 3.27 23.60 -12.49
C SER A 84 3.79 22.42 -11.67
N PRO A 85 4.11 22.58 -10.36
CA PRO A 85 4.44 21.46 -9.48
C PRO A 85 3.37 20.36 -9.52
N GLN A 86 3.79 19.10 -9.70
CA GLN A 86 2.89 17.94 -9.89
C GLN A 86 3.04 16.85 -8.82
N PHE A 87 3.97 17.05 -7.88
CA PHE A 87 4.16 16.18 -6.73
C PHE A 87 3.48 16.77 -5.50
N MET A 88 2.89 15.90 -4.68
CA MET A 88 2.33 16.24 -3.38
C MET A 88 3.11 15.58 -2.25
N THR A 89 3.28 16.28 -1.13
CA THR A 89 3.84 15.67 0.09
C THR A 89 2.79 14.78 0.74
N CYS A 90 3.20 13.61 1.22
CA CYS A 90 2.40 12.77 2.12
C CYS A 90 3.21 12.41 3.38
N ASP A 91 2.59 11.72 4.32
CA ASP A 91 3.13 11.51 5.68
C ASP A 91 4.61 11.07 5.69
N LYS A 92 4.94 9.98 5.00
CA LYS A 92 6.30 9.44 4.92
C LYS A 92 6.89 9.53 3.51
N GLY A 93 6.55 10.54 2.71
CA GLY A 93 7.12 10.65 1.37
C GLY A 93 6.41 11.62 0.44
N THR A 94 6.32 11.25 -0.83
CA THR A 94 5.74 12.07 -1.91
C THR A 94 4.87 11.25 -2.85
N THR A 95 3.92 11.89 -3.54
CA THR A 95 3.05 11.23 -4.52
C THR A 95 3.02 12.03 -5.83
N LEU A 96 3.13 11.32 -6.94
CA LEU A 96 2.91 11.82 -8.30
C LEU A 96 1.56 11.33 -8.81
N PHE A 97 0.85 12.15 -9.57
CA PHE A 97 -0.29 11.73 -10.38
C PHE A 97 0.11 11.70 -11.85
N LEU A 98 -0.05 10.57 -12.50
CA LEU A 98 0.04 10.46 -13.95
C LEU A 98 -1.36 10.63 -14.55
N ALA A 99 -1.45 11.34 -15.67
CA ALA A 99 -2.69 11.59 -16.38
C ALA A 99 -2.55 11.31 -17.89
N ALA A 100 -3.58 10.69 -18.48
CA ALA A 100 -3.67 10.37 -19.90
C ALA A 100 -5.13 10.38 -20.38
N HIS A 101 -5.34 10.49 -21.69
CA HIS A 101 -6.69 10.43 -22.28
C HIS A 101 -7.25 9.00 -22.30
N THR A 102 -6.37 7.98 -22.26
CA THR A 102 -6.76 6.56 -22.32
C THR A 102 -6.10 5.74 -21.21
N LYS A 103 -6.71 4.61 -20.85
CA LYS A 103 -6.16 3.68 -19.85
C LYS A 103 -4.87 3.02 -20.33
N GLU A 104 -4.78 2.75 -21.63
CA GLU A 104 -3.64 2.09 -22.28
C GLU A 104 -2.39 2.97 -22.23
N GLU A 105 -2.55 4.27 -22.55
CA GLU A 105 -1.49 5.26 -22.41
C GLU A 105 -1.04 5.40 -20.96
N LEU A 106 -1.99 5.45 -20.02
CA LEU A 106 -1.70 5.57 -18.60
C LEU A 106 -0.94 4.36 -18.06
N SER A 107 -1.34 3.14 -18.46
CA SER A 107 -0.66 1.90 -18.08
C SER A 107 0.78 1.84 -18.65
N SER A 108 0.96 2.30 -19.88
CA SER A 108 2.29 2.39 -20.50
C SER A 108 3.16 3.44 -19.83
N ALA A 109 2.57 4.57 -19.43
CA ALA A 109 3.24 5.65 -18.71
C ALA A 109 3.64 5.23 -17.29
N SER A 110 2.76 4.56 -16.55
CA SER A 110 3.04 4.11 -15.18
C SER A 110 4.15 3.07 -15.13
N THR A 111 4.19 2.16 -16.11
CA THR A 111 5.28 1.17 -16.23
C THR A 111 6.63 1.87 -16.41
N ARG A 112 6.74 2.80 -17.37
CA ARG A 112 7.97 3.56 -17.60
C ARG A 112 8.37 4.41 -16.40
N ALA A 113 7.41 5.12 -15.80
CA ALA A 113 7.65 5.94 -14.61
C ALA A 113 8.17 5.09 -13.43
N CYS A 114 7.65 3.88 -13.29
CA CYS A 114 8.08 2.96 -12.25
C CYS A 114 9.52 2.47 -12.47
N ASP A 115 9.87 2.07 -13.70
CA ASP A 115 11.22 1.63 -14.04
C ASP A 115 12.25 2.76 -13.84
N GLU A 116 11.96 3.96 -14.36
CA GLU A 116 12.81 5.13 -14.19
C GLU A 116 12.96 5.54 -12.71
N ALA A 117 11.87 5.52 -11.94
CA ALA A 117 11.92 5.81 -10.52
C ALA A 117 12.76 4.78 -9.76
N LEU A 118 12.63 3.49 -10.07
CA LEU A 118 13.44 2.44 -9.44
C LEU A 118 14.92 2.67 -9.69
N ASP A 119 15.31 3.05 -10.91
CA ASP A 119 16.71 3.31 -11.25
C ASP A 119 17.24 4.56 -10.55
N LEU A 120 16.47 5.65 -10.51
CA LEU A 120 16.80 6.86 -9.77
C LEU A 120 17.02 6.56 -8.28
N LEU A 121 16.11 5.79 -7.68
CA LEU A 121 16.18 5.45 -6.27
C LEU A 121 17.35 4.49 -5.96
N LYS A 122 17.63 3.50 -6.81
CA LYS A 122 18.80 2.61 -6.63
C LYS A 122 20.12 3.37 -6.73
N LYS A 123 20.20 4.33 -7.66
CA LYS A 123 21.42 5.10 -7.89
C LYS A 123 21.71 6.11 -6.78
N ASN A 124 20.68 6.79 -6.28
CA ASN A 124 20.87 7.93 -5.38
C ASN A 124 20.55 7.60 -3.91
N LEU A 125 19.73 6.57 -3.65
CA LEU A 125 19.30 6.15 -2.31
C LEU A 125 19.35 4.62 -2.17
N PRO A 126 20.52 3.97 -2.38
CA PRO A 126 20.65 2.50 -2.37
C PRO A 126 20.33 1.88 -1.00
N ASP A 127 20.68 2.58 0.08
CA ASP A 127 20.52 2.09 1.45
C ASP A 127 19.12 2.32 2.02
N VAL A 128 18.25 3.02 1.29
CA VAL A 128 16.90 3.36 1.74
C VAL A 128 15.86 2.58 0.92
N PHE A 129 15.08 1.75 1.61
CA PHE A 129 14.04 0.93 0.99
C PHE A 129 12.74 1.70 0.75
N ILE A 130 12.80 2.73 -0.11
CA ILE A 130 11.63 3.51 -0.53
C ILE A 130 10.74 2.63 -1.40
N ARG A 131 9.47 2.47 -1.00
CA ARG A 131 8.46 1.68 -1.73
C ARG A 131 7.67 2.57 -2.67
N ILE A 132 7.24 1.97 -3.79
CA ILE A 132 6.39 2.58 -4.81
C ILE A 132 5.02 1.91 -4.74
N GLY A 133 4.02 2.63 -4.24
CA GLY A 133 2.62 2.23 -4.29
C GLY A 133 1.96 2.76 -5.56
N ILE A 134 1.29 1.90 -6.30
CA ILE A 134 0.62 2.23 -7.56
C ILE A 134 -0.88 2.08 -7.34
N GLY A 135 -1.63 3.17 -7.50
CA GLY A 135 -3.09 3.20 -7.40
C GLY A 135 -3.79 2.55 -8.59
N THR A 136 -5.12 2.60 -8.58
CA THR A 136 -5.96 2.16 -9.70
C THR A 136 -6.06 3.25 -10.79
N SER A 137 -6.39 2.87 -12.02
CA SER A 137 -6.72 3.83 -13.08
C SER A 137 -8.17 4.30 -12.90
N GLU A 138 -8.34 5.58 -12.64
CA GLU A 138 -9.62 6.17 -12.24
C GLU A 138 -9.91 7.46 -13.03
N ASN A 139 -11.15 7.93 -12.99
CA ASN A 139 -11.59 9.21 -13.57
C ASN A 139 -12.50 9.97 -12.59
N GLY A 140 -12.70 11.26 -12.84
CA GLY A 140 -13.44 12.16 -11.97
C GLY A 140 -12.70 12.51 -10.68
N LEU A 141 -13.21 13.51 -9.95
CA LEU A 141 -12.58 13.99 -8.71
C LEU A 141 -12.50 12.89 -7.64
N THR A 142 -13.57 12.11 -7.47
CA THR A 142 -13.59 10.95 -6.56
C THR A 142 -12.65 9.84 -7.01
N GLY A 143 -12.41 9.71 -8.32
CA GLY A 143 -11.43 8.78 -8.86
C GLY A 143 -9.98 9.18 -8.55
N ILE A 144 -9.66 10.47 -8.68
CA ILE A 144 -8.36 11.03 -8.29
C ILE A 144 -8.08 10.75 -6.81
N GLU A 145 -9.07 10.99 -5.94
CA GLU A 145 -8.95 10.68 -4.53
C GLU A 145 -8.82 9.16 -4.29
N ARG A 146 -9.61 8.33 -4.98
CA ARG A 146 -9.53 6.88 -4.85
C ARG A 146 -8.17 6.31 -5.25
N THR A 147 -7.60 6.73 -6.38
CA THR A 147 -6.30 6.23 -6.83
C THR A 147 -5.20 6.60 -5.84
N TYR A 148 -5.26 7.79 -5.24
CA TYR A 148 -4.37 8.22 -4.16
C TYR A 148 -4.49 7.36 -2.90
N GLN A 149 -5.72 7.13 -2.42
CA GLN A 149 -5.92 6.26 -1.26
C GLN A 149 -5.43 4.83 -1.55
N ASN A 150 -5.65 4.34 -2.77
CA ASN A 150 -5.21 3.02 -3.20
C ASN A 150 -3.69 2.90 -3.27
N SER A 151 -2.96 3.91 -3.77
CA SER A 151 -1.49 3.87 -3.79
C SER A 151 -0.89 3.81 -2.37
N LEU A 152 -1.42 4.59 -1.42
CA LEU A 152 -1.01 4.54 -0.02
C LEU A 152 -1.35 3.20 0.64
N ARG A 153 -2.56 2.68 0.40
CA ARG A 153 -3.00 1.37 0.91
C ARG A 153 -2.13 0.23 0.39
N ALA A 154 -1.67 0.31 -0.87
CA ALA A 154 -0.79 -0.68 -1.46
C ALA A 154 0.56 -0.74 -0.72
N VAL A 155 1.18 0.41 -0.43
CA VAL A 155 2.43 0.44 0.36
C VAL A 155 2.21 -0.09 1.78
N ASN A 156 1.16 0.38 2.45
CA ASN A 156 0.86 -0.01 3.82
C ASN A 156 0.63 -1.53 3.96
N ALA A 157 -0.07 -2.13 2.99
CA ALA A 157 -0.26 -3.57 2.93
C ALA A 157 1.06 -4.29 2.57
N GLY A 158 1.80 -3.82 1.57
CA GLY A 158 3.04 -4.46 1.14
C GLY A 158 4.12 -4.46 2.23
N GLU A 159 4.27 -3.38 2.99
CA GLU A 159 5.18 -3.36 4.15
C GLU A 159 4.80 -4.40 5.23
N LYS A 160 3.51 -4.71 5.34
CA LYS A 160 2.98 -5.73 6.24
C LYS A 160 3.21 -7.14 5.73
N PHE A 161 2.89 -7.40 4.47
CA PHE A 161 2.74 -8.75 3.92
C PHE A 161 3.77 -9.15 2.87
N LYS A 162 4.46 -8.19 2.23
CA LYS A 162 5.41 -8.37 1.12
C LYS A 162 6.67 -7.51 1.36
N LYS A 163 7.39 -7.79 2.46
CA LYS A 163 8.48 -6.95 2.96
C LYS A 163 9.58 -6.72 1.92
N GLU A 164 9.85 -7.73 1.11
CA GLU A 164 10.85 -7.77 0.05
C GLU A 164 10.43 -7.03 -1.23
N ARG A 165 9.15 -6.72 -1.39
CA ARG A 165 8.65 -6.03 -2.58
C ARG A 165 8.78 -4.52 -2.44
N ARG A 166 9.41 -3.91 -3.44
CA ARG A 166 9.57 -2.47 -3.56
C ARG A 166 8.43 -1.80 -4.32
N VAL A 167 7.92 -2.46 -5.36
CA VAL A 167 6.78 -2.00 -6.18
C VAL A 167 5.53 -2.77 -5.77
N LEU A 168 4.44 -2.04 -5.52
CA LEU A 168 3.21 -2.54 -4.95
C LEU A 168 2.02 -1.92 -5.68
N ASP A 169 1.43 -2.66 -6.61
CA ASP A 169 0.19 -2.28 -7.26
C ASP A 169 -1.01 -2.58 -6.36
N PHE A 170 -2.01 -1.69 -6.38
CA PHE A 170 -3.18 -1.86 -5.53
C PHE A 170 -3.97 -3.12 -5.88
N ILE A 171 -4.09 -3.49 -7.16
CA ILE A 171 -4.81 -4.70 -7.58
C ILE A 171 -4.21 -5.94 -6.91
N GLY A 172 -2.89 -6.08 -6.95
CA GLY A 172 -2.16 -7.16 -6.29
C GLY A 172 -2.21 -7.09 -4.76
N MET A 173 -2.42 -5.90 -4.19
CA MET A 173 -2.48 -5.67 -2.74
C MET A 173 -3.91 -5.62 -2.19
N GLU A 174 -4.96 -5.62 -3.01
CA GLU A 174 -6.33 -5.29 -2.61
C GLU A 174 -6.84 -6.20 -1.48
N ILE A 175 -6.69 -7.52 -1.65
CA ILE A 175 -7.07 -8.50 -0.64
C ILE A 175 -6.30 -8.26 0.67
N TYR A 176 -5.00 -7.96 0.58
CA TYR A 176 -4.19 -7.67 1.76
C TYR A 176 -4.60 -6.36 2.45
N SER A 177 -4.95 -5.33 1.68
CA SER A 177 -5.49 -4.07 2.19
C SER A 177 -6.84 -4.27 2.88
N ALA A 178 -7.73 -5.08 2.30
CA ALA A 178 -9.02 -5.42 2.88
C ALA A 178 -8.88 -6.20 4.20
N ILE A 179 -8.03 -7.24 4.22
CA ILE A 179 -7.71 -7.98 5.44
C ILE A 179 -7.16 -7.01 6.49
N ASN A 180 -6.23 -6.14 6.13
CA ASN A 180 -5.64 -5.18 7.06
C ASN A 180 -6.69 -4.25 7.67
N ALA A 181 -7.59 -3.68 6.86
CA ALA A 181 -8.67 -2.80 7.35
C ALA A 181 -9.62 -3.54 8.30
N MET A 182 -10.05 -4.75 7.91
CA MET A 182 -10.95 -5.56 8.72
C MET A 182 -10.30 -5.99 10.04
N VAL A 183 -9.02 -6.37 10.05
CA VAL A 183 -8.30 -6.73 11.28
C VAL A 183 -8.05 -5.51 12.16
N LEU A 184 -7.80 -4.34 11.60
CA LEU A 184 -7.69 -3.11 12.39
C LEU A 184 -9.01 -2.75 13.09
N ALA A 185 -10.14 -2.95 12.42
CA ALA A 185 -11.46 -2.64 12.96
C ALA A 185 -11.98 -3.70 13.95
N HIS A 186 -11.72 -4.99 13.68
CA HIS A 186 -12.38 -6.11 14.38
C HIS A 186 -11.42 -7.21 14.82
N GLY A 187 -10.11 -7.04 14.62
CA GLY A 187 -9.12 -8.10 14.79
C GLY A 187 -9.12 -8.73 16.19
N GLN A 188 -9.31 -7.93 17.23
CA GLN A 188 -9.27 -8.44 18.60
C GLN A 188 -10.40 -9.44 18.88
N SER A 189 -11.62 -9.18 18.39
CA SER A 189 -12.74 -10.12 18.53
C SER A 189 -12.63 -11.31 17.58
N LEU A 190 -12.02 -11.12 16.40
CA LEU A 190 -11.81 -12.18 15.41
C LEU A 190 -10.83 -13.25 15.88
N ILE A 191 -9.77 -12.87 16.61
CA ILE A 191 -8.67 -13.79 16.93
C ILE A 191 -8.68 -14.30 18.37
N SER A 192 -9.33 -13.60 19.31
CA SER A 192 -9.25 -13.93 20.74
C SER A 192 -9.74 -15.34 21.04
N THR A 193 -10.83 -15.78 20.41
CA THR A 193 -11.45 -17.08 20.68
C THR A 193 -10.53 -18.26 20.35
N ILE A 194 -9.69 -18.12 19.33
CA ILE A 194 -8.76 -19.17 18.88
C ILE A 194 -7.40 -18.99 19.55
N LEU A 195 -6.80 -17.80 19.47
CA LEU A 195 -5.44 -17.57 19.98
C LEU A 195 -5.33 -17.73 21.50
N LEU A 196 -6.34 -17.33 22.29
CA LEU A 196 -6.28 -17.48 23.75
C LEU A 196 -6.29 -18.94 24.21
N ARG A 197 -6.69 -19.87 23.35
CA ARG A 197 -6.65 -21.31 23.65
C ARG A 197 -5.28 -21.93 23.37
N LEU A 198 -4.44 -21.26 22.58
CA LEU A 198 -3.14 -21.79 22.15
C LEU A 198 -2.01 -21.20 22.99
N THR A 199 -1.00 -22.02 23.30
CA THR A 199 0.23 -21.53 23.93
C THR A 199 1.05 -20.68 22.96
N GLU A 200 1.99 -19.88 23.47
CA GLU A 200 2.89 -19.10 22.60
C GLU A 200 3.71 -19.99 21.65
N GLU A 201 4.12 -21.17 22.12
CA GLU A 201 4.82 -22.17 21.32
C GLU A 201 3.95 -22.70 20.19
N GLU A 202 2.71 -23.11 20.48
CA GLU A 202 1.75 -23.60 19.48
C GLU A 202 1.44 -22.53 18.43
N GLN A 203 1.23 -21.28 18.87
CA GLN A 203 1.03 -20.16 17.96
C GLN A 203 2.27 -19.89 17.09
N THR A 204 3.48 -20.07 17.64
CA THR A 204 4.74 -19.88 16.90
C THR A 204 4.92 -20.95 15.83
N ILE A 205 4.71 -22.22 16.19
CA ILE A 205 4.78 -23.35 15.26
C ILE A 205 3.72 -23.22 14.17
N LEU A 206 2.46 -22.94 14.52
CA LEU A 206 1.37 -22.74 13.55
C LEU A 206 1.66 -21.56 12.61
N GLY A 207 2.14 -20.44 13.16
CA GLY A 207 2.53 -19.27 12.35
C GLY A 207 3.68 -19.58 11.40
N LYS A 208 4.63 -20.43 11.81
CA LYS A 208 5.74 -20.88 10.96
C LYS A 208 5.27 -21.88 9.91
N TYR A 209 4.35 -22.78 10.26
CA TYR A 209 3.71 -23.73 9.35
C TYR A 209 3.15 -23.04 8.11
N TYR A 210 2.37 -21.98 8.29
CA TYR A 210 1.86 -21.20 7.15
C TYR A 210 2.93 -20.45 6.36
N LYS A 211 3.98 -19.94 7.02
CA LYS A 211 5.12 -19.32 6.32
C LYS A 211 5.90 -20.34 5.47
N CYS A 212 5.97 -21.58 5.93
CA CYS A 212 6.65 -22.69 5.28
C CYS A 212 5.75 -23.44 4.29
N LYS A 213 4.65 -22.83 3.81
CA LYS A 213 3.71 -23.43 2.86
C LYS A 213 3.19 -24.80 3.31
N GLU A 214 2.89 -24.91 4.60
CA GLU A 214 2.27 -26.11 5.18
C GLU A 214 3.18 -27.35 5.12
N GLN A 215 4.51 -27.14 5.05
CA GLN A 215 5.52 -28.20 5.03
C GLN A 215 6.15 -28.41 6.40
N ALA A 216 5.73 -29.45 7.13
CA ALA A 216 6.27 -29.78 8.45
C ALA A 216 7.81 -29.94 8.48
N PRO A 217 8.48 -30.57 7.49
CA PRO A 217 9.94 -30.65 7.45
C PRO A 217 10.62 -29.27 7.40
N ALA A 218 10.05 -28.34 6.63
CA ALA A 218 10.58 -26.98 6.51
C ALA A 218 10.37 -26.18 7.80
N VAL A 219 9.29 -26.43 8.54
CA VAL A 219 9.05 -25.82 9.86
C VAL A 219 10.08 -26.33 10.86
N ALA A 220 10.24 -27.66 10.95
CA ALA A 220 11.19 -28.33 11.83
C ALA A 220 12.61 -27.77 11.63
N ALA A 221 13.07 -27.72 10.38
CA ALA A 221 14.35 -27.13 10.03
C ALA A 221 14.46 -25.64 10.43
N ALA A 222 13.39 -24.87 10.20
CA ALA A 222 13.41 -23.43 10.41
C ALA A 222 13.14 -23.00 11.87
N LEU A 223 12.80 -23.92 12.76
CA LEU A 223 12.66 -23.72 14.21
C LEU A 223 13.68 -24.54 15.01
N HIS A 224 14.51 -25.36 14.36
CA HIS A 224 15.46 -26.28 14.99
C HIS A 224 14.80 -27.28 15.96
N ILE A 225 13.64 -27.80 15.57
CA ILE A 225 12.88 -28.84 16.29
C ILE A 225 12.71 -30.06 15.38
N SER A 226 12.23 -31.17 15.93
CA SER A 226 11.89 -32.38 15.18
C SER A 226 10.57 -32.22 14.41
N GLN A 227 10.37 -33.04 13.38
CA GLN A 227 9.08 -33.07 12.66
C GLN A 227 7.94 -33.60 13.54
N GLU A 228 8.26 -34.50 14.48
CA GLU A 228 7.29 -35.03 15.44
C GLU A 228 6.78 -33.94 16.38
N GLU A 229 7.65 -33.04 16.85
CA GLU A 229 7.24 -31.88 17.65
C GLU A 229 6.31 -30.94 16.88
N VAL A 230 6.57 -30.72 15.58
CA VAL A 230 5.66 -29.96 14.71
C VAL A 230 4.29 -30.64 14.62
N GLN A 231 4.25 -31.94 14.33
CA GLN A 231 3.00 -32.69 14.20
C GLN A 231 2.22 -32.69 15.52
N ASN A 232 2.90 -32.91 16.65
CA ASN A 232 2.30 -32.87 17.98
C ASN A 232 1.71 -31.50 18.31
N ALA A 233 2.39 -30.41 17.93
CA ALA A 233 1.85 -29.07 18.11
C ALA A 233 0.59 -28.82 17.26
N LEU A 234 0.58 -29.26 15.99
CA LEU A 234 -0.59 -29.14 15.11
C LEU A 234 -1.76 -30.00 15.61
N TYR A 235 -1.49 -31.19 16.15
CA TYR A 235 -2.50 -32.01 16.81
C TYR A 235 -3.12 -31.31 18.03
N ARG A 236 -2.28 -30.72 18.89
CA ARG A 236 -2.76 -29.93 20.05
C ARG A 236 -3.58 -28.71 19.63
N VAL A 237 -3.24 -28.04 18.52
CA VAL A 237 -4.06 -26.97 17.96
C VAL A 237 -5.46 -27.48 17.64
N LYS A 238 -5.58 -28.63 16.96
CA LYS A 238 -6.87 -29.26 16.67
C LYS A 238 -7.63 -29.61 17.94
N GLU A 239 -6.98 -30.21 18.92
CA GLU A 239 -7.61 -30.62 20.17
C GLU A 239 -8.19 -29.43 20.96
N LYS A 240 -7.46 -28.31 21.00
CA LYS A 240 -7.86 -27.12 21.79
C LYS A 240 -8.86 -26.22 21.08
N THR A 241 -8.77 -26.13 19.76
CA THR A 241 -9.57 -25.19 18.96
C THR A 241 -10.73 -25.85 18.24
N GLY A 242 -10.67 -27.17 18.04
CA GLY A 242 -11.57 -27.92 17.17
C GLY A 242 -11.26 -27.80 15.67
N LEU A 243 -10.22 -27.04 15.30
CA LEU A 243 -9.88 -26.72 13.90
C LEU A 243 -8.71 -27.58 13.40
N ASP A 244 -8.89 -28.25 12.27
CA ASP A 244 -7.86 -29.11 11.67
C ASP A 244 -7.13 -28.39 10.51
N VAL A 245 -5.79 -28.40 10.55
CA VAL A 245 -4.97 -27.85 9.45
C VAL A 245 -5.05 -28.67 8.16
N ASN A 246 -5.56 -29.89 8.22
CA ASN A 246 -5.78 -30.74 7.04
C ASN A 246 -7.18 -30.58 6.44
N ASP A 247 -8.13 -29.98 7.18
CA ASP A 247 -9.41 -29.58 6.63
C ASP A 247 -9.27 -28.22 5.93
N THR A 248 -9.85 -28.08 4.74
CA THR A 248 -9.62 -26.87 3.92
C THR A 248 -10.20 -25.61 4.55
N GLU A 249 -11.39 -25.71 5.15
CA GLU A 249 -12.08 -24.56 5.74
C GLU A 249 -11.42 -24.15 7.05
N ASP A 250 -11.10 -25.12 7.90
CA ASP A 250 -10.45 -24.88 9.17
C ASP A 250 -9.01 -24.39 9.00
N ASN A 251 -8.29 -24.93 8.02
CA ASN A 251 -6.96 -24.45 7.65
C ASN A 251 -7.00 -22.98 7.22
N PHE A 252 -8.01 -22.58 6.44
CA PHE A 252 -8.21 -21.17 6.09
C PHE A 252 -8.45 -20.30 7.33
N LYS A 253 -9.35 -20.71 8.24
CA LYS A 253 -9.64 -19.98 9.49
C LYS A 253 -8.37 -19.80 10.33
N LEU A 254 -7.61 -20.87 10.54
CA LEU A 254 -6.37 -20.85 11.32
C LEU A 254 -5.31 -19.96 10.66
N ASN A 255 -5.11 -20.07 9.35
CA ASN A 255 -4.17 -19.22 8.62
C ASN A 255 -4.56 -17.74 8.74
N PHE A 256 -5.85 -17.44 8.55
CA PHE A 256 -6.37 -16.09 8.68
C PHE A 256 -6.16 -15.51 10.08
N VAL A 257 -6.39 -16.28 11.13
CA VAL A 257 -6.10 -15.88 12.51
C VAL A 257 -4.62 -15.56 12.69
N MET A 258 -3.71 -16.36 12.12
CA MET A 258 -2.27 -16.10 12.16
C MET A 258 -1.86 -14.86 11.37
N ILE A 259 -2.54 -14.55 10.26
CA ILE A 259 -2.37 -13.30 9.50
C ILE A 259 -2.84 -12.11 10.35
N ALA A 260 -4.02 -12.20 10.96
CA ALA A 260 -4.61 -11.15 11.78
C ALA A 260 -3.76 -10.85 13.03
N LYS A 261 -3.24 -11.88 13.72
CA LYS A 261 -2.27 -11.72 14.81
C LYS A 261 -1.09 -10.84 14.39
N ARG A 262 -0.49 -11.15 13.24
CA ARG A 262 0.68 -10.44 12.71
C ARG A 262 0.39 -8.97 12.40
N VAL A 263 -0.81 -8.67 11.90
CA VAL A 263 -1.24 -7.29 11.66
C VAL A 263 -1.30 -6.51 12.97
N LEU A 264 -1.99 -7.06 13.99
CA LEU A 264 -2.13 -6.39 15.28
C LEU A 264 -0.79 -6.20 16.01
N GLU A 265 0.11 -7.18 15.96
CA GLU A 265 1.45 -7.07 16.53
C GLU A 265 2.28 -5.95 15.88
N LYS A 266 2.17 -5.78 14.56
CA LYS A 266 2.86 -4.70 13.84
C LYS A 266 2.31 -3.33 14.21
N GLU A 267 0.99 -3.22 14.37
CA GLU A 267 0.34 -1.97 14.76
C GLU A 267 0.71 -1.53 16.17
N LYS A 268 0.84 -2.47 17.12
CA LYS A 268 1.36 -2.18 18.46
C LYS A 268 2.79 -1.65 18.45
N LYS A 269 3.64 -2.04 17.48
CA LYS A 269 5.02 -1.55 17.36
C LYS A 269 5.13 -0.16 16.73
N ARG A 270 4.08 0.31 16.06
CA ARG A 270 4.04 1.62 15.39
C ARG A 270 3.52 2.75 16.30
N ARG A 271 2.82 2.39 17.38
CA ARG A 271 2.38 3.31 18.43
C ARG A 271 3.46 3.43 19.50
#